data_AF-A0A960SXA0-F1
#
_entry.id   AF-A0A960SXA0-F1
#
_cell.length_a   1.000
_cell.length_b   1.000
_cell.length_c   1.000
_cell.angle_alpha   90.00
_cell.angle_beta   90.00
_cell.angle_gamma   90.00
#
_symmetry.space_group_name_H-M   'P 1'
#
loop_
_entity.id
_entity.type
_entity.pdbx_description
1 polymer ?
#
loop_
_entity_poly.entity_id
_entity_poly.type
_entity_poly.pdbx_seq_one_letter_code
_entity_poly.pdbx_strand_id
1 'polypeptide(L)'
;MKTTKLLLCALSVAACLGCIKAGAQSLDAHLVDISPFVPVTGTLNDGNFIQEYTSGVMNFTTTTPGFLDFTAFCVDPAQDIAYGDSLVYQVQDISTLAYADEVSRLVGGYLASARTSVDAAAVHWAIWEVVGETNEAFRSAFSGNVRITSAANNDVALKADEYLQNIDSYAPASLVYLTNPAKQDVVTWNVVPEPSSLALAALSALGLLRRRR
;
A
#
# COMPACT_ATOMS: atom_id res chain seq x y z
N MET A 1 -12.48 74.56 -10.77
CA MET A 1 -11.60 73.38 -10.95
C MET A 1 -11.10 72.93 -9.57
N LYS A 2 -11.69 71.87 -9.00
CA LYS A 2 -11.17 71.19 -7.78
C LYS A 2 -11.31 69.68 -8.01
N THR A 3 -10.17 69.01 -8.08
CA THR A 3 -9.99 67.59 -8.35
C THR A 3 -10.22 66.77 -7.09
N THR A 4 -11.26 65.94 -7.07
CA THR A 4 -11.52 64.99 -5.98
C THR A 4 -10.75 63.70 -6.27
N LYS A 5 -9.72 63.44 -5.45
CA LYS A 5 -8.84 62.27 -5.57
C LYS A 5 -9.50 61.03 -4.96
N LEU A 6 -9.37 59.93 -5.71
CA LEU A 6 -9.63 58.54 -5.34
C LEU A 6 -9.13 58.18 -3.93
N LEU A 7 -9.98 57.45 -3.19
CA LEU A 7 -9.58 56.61 -2.06
C LEU A 7 -10.19 55.21 -2.30
N LEU A 8 -9.56 54.43 -3.18
CA LEU A 8 -9.75 52.98 -3.22
C LEU A 8 -8.87 52.38 -2.10
N CYS A 9 -9.46 52.08 -0.95
CA CYS A 9 -8.83 51.22 0.05
C CYS A 9 -8.77 49.78 -0.49
N ALA A 10 -7.66 49.43 -1.12
CA ALA A 10 -7.32 48.05 -1.45
C ALA A 10 -6.98 47.30 -0.16
N LEU A 11 -7.96 46.63 0.44
CA LEU A 11 -7.72 45.58 1.43
C LEU A 11 -7.07 44.39 0.72
N SER A 12 -5.74 44.40 0.66
CA SER A 12 -4.94 43.23 0.33
C SER A 12 -4.89 42.33 1.57
N VAL A 13 -5.92 41.48 1.74
CA VAL A 13 -5.83 40.36 2.69
C VAL A 13 -4.86 39.36 2.08
N ALA A 14 -3.58 39.49 2.43
CA ALA A 14 -2.58 38.47 2.19
C ALA A 14 -2.96 37.24 3.03
N ALA A 15 -3.73 36.34 2.44
CA ALA A 15 -3.94 35.01 2.99
C ALA A 15 -2.61 34.26 2.87
N CYS A 16 -1.78 34.35 3.91
CA CYS A 16 -0.71 33.38 4.14
C CYS A 16 -1.38 32.03 4.40
N LEU A 17 -1.72 31.33 3.32
CA LEU A 17 -2.00 29.90 3.35
C LEU A 17 -0.67 29.24 3.71
N GLY A 18 -0.43 29.09 5.01
CA GLY A 18 0.62 28.20 5.47
C GLY A 18 0.31 26.83 4.89
N CYS A 19 1.14 26.36 3.97
CA CYS A 19 1.16 24.97 3.58
C CYS A 19 1.51 24.19 4.84
N ILE A 20 0.49 23.77 5.58
CA ILE A 20 0.63 22.70 6.56
C ILE A 20 1.10 21.53 5.70
N LYS A 21 2.40 21.22 5.76
CA LYS A 21 2.89 19.94 5.25
C LYS A 21 2.05 18.90 5.95
N ALA A 22 1.21 18.19 5.21
CA ALA A 22 0.51 17.04 5.73
C ALA A 22 1.61 16.14 6.31
N GLY A 23 1.69 16.05 7.64
CA GLY A 23 2.59 15.09 8.26
C GLY A 23 2.19 13.71 7.76
N ALA A 24 3.17 12.83 7.56
CA ALA A 24 2.88 11.43 7.30
C ALA A 24 1.90 10.94 8.37
N GLN A 25 0.74 10.45 7.93
CA GLN A 25 -0.30 10.02 8.85
C GLN A 25 0.15 8.70 9.46
N SER A 26 0.07 8.57 10.78
CA SER A 26 0.33 7.30 11.45
C SER A 26 -0.97 6.50 11.55
N LEU A 27 -0.86 5.18 11.40
CA LEU A 27 -1.95 4.22 11.45
C LEU A 27 -1.61 3.10 12.44
N ASP A 28 -2.38 2.99 13.51
CA ASP A 28 -2.33 1.88 14.43
C ASP A 28 -3.08 0.69 13.82
N ALA A 29 -2.37 -0.40 13.58
CA ALA A 29 -2.88 -1.60 12.96
C ALA A 29 -2.53 -2.84 13.79
N HIS A 30 -3.45 -3.81 13.87
CA HIS A 30 -3.24 -5.07 14.55
C HIS A 30 -3.49 -6.22 13.56
N LEU A 31 -2.48 -7.06 13.33
CA LEU A 31 -2.59 -8.19 12.40
C LEU A 31 -3.44 -9.29 13.03
N VAL A 32 -4.67 -9.45 12.53
CA VAL A 32 -5.67 -10.36 13.08
C VAL A 32 -5.54 -11.76 12.51
N ASP A 33 -5.27 -11.91 11.22
CA ASP A 33 -4.96 -13.20 10.60
C ASP A 33 -4.30 -13.02 9.21
N ILE A 34 -3.89 -14.14 8.61
CA ILE A 34 -3.50 -14.23 7.20
C ILE A 34 -4.46 -15.22 6.55
N SER A 35 -5.35 -14.75 5.67
CA SER A 35 -6.37 -15.57 5.03
C SER A 35 -6.91 -14.91 3.75
N PRO A 36 -6.99 -15.66 2.63
CA PRO A 36 -6.52 -17.03 2.46
C PRO A 36 -4.99 -17.09 2.35
N PHE A 37 -4.37 -18.23 2.69
CA PHE A 37 -2.91 -18.41 2.67
C PHE A 37 -2.47 -19.81 2.25
N VAL A 38 -1.21 -19.92 1.83
CA VAL A 38 -0.47 -21.17 1.63
C VAL A 38 0.91 -21.03 2.28
N PRO A 39 1.38 -22.00 3.08
CA PRO A 39 2.78 -22.08 3.45
C PRO A 39 3.62 -22.41 2.22
N VAL A 40 4.53 -21.51 1.84
CA VAL A 40 5.37 -21.64 0.65
C VAL A 40 6.82 -21.69 1.05
N THR A 41 7.50 -22.78 0.67
CA THR A 41 8.96 -22.88 0.87
C THR A 41 9.69 -22.29 -0.33
N GLY A 42 10.53 -21.29 -0.08
CA GLY A 42 11.37 -20.69 -1.10
C GLY A 42 12.53 -19.91 -0.50
N THR A 43 13.13 -19.06 -1.32
CA THR A 43 14.35 -18.33 -1.01
C THR A 43 14.27 -16.90 -1.52
N LEU A 44 14.99 -16.02 -0.82
CA LEU A 44 15.27 -14.65 -1.21
C LEU A 44 16.76 -14.52 -1.57
N ASN A 45 17.15 -13.41 -2.21
CA ASN A 45 18.53 -13.05 -2.53
C ASN A 45 19.28 -14.19 -3.23
N ASP A 46 18.81 -14.59 -4.41
CA ASP A 46 19.47 -15.56 -5.29
C ASP A 46 19.73 -16.93 -4.67
N GLY A 47 18.88 -17.42 -3.76
CA GLY A 47 19.03 -18.80 -3.24
C GLY A 47 19.84 -18.93 -1.95
N ASN A 48 20.23 -17.82 -1.31
CA ASN A 48 21.16 -17.86 -0.19
C ASN A 48 20.60 -18.56 1.06
N PHE A 49 19.28 -18.63 1.23
CA PHE A 49 18.65 -19.38 2.32
C PHE A 49 17.24 -19.83 1.96
N ILE A 50 16.86 -21.01 2.41
CA ILE A 50 15.53 -21.57 2.18
C ILE A 50 14.72 -21.49 3.47
N GLN A 51 13.52 -20.92 3.39
CA GLN A 51 12.60 -20.78 4.51
C GLN A 51 11.16 -21.03 4.04
N GLU A 52 10.31 -21.48 4.96
CA GLU A 52 8.86 -21.53 4.76
C GLU A 52 8.23 -20.19 5.16
N TYR A 53 7.48 -19.60 4.24
CA TYR A 53 6.77 -18.34 4.40
C TYR A 53 5.27 -18.56 4.37
N THR A 54 4.55 -18.04 5.37
CA THR A 54 3.09 -17.98 5.33
C THR A 54 2.68 -16.90 4.34
N SER A 55 2.29 -17.32 3.13
CA SER A 55 2.08 -16.43 2.00
C SER A 55 0.59 -16.29 1.71
N GLY A 56 0.07 -15.08 1.77
CA GLY A 56 -1.36 -14.82 1.58
C GLY A 56 -1.75 -13.37 1.80
N VAL A 57 -3.04 -13.14 1.98
CA VAL A 57 -3.60 -11.82 2.35
C VAL A 57 -3.55 -11.64 3.85
N MET A 58 -2.96 -10.55 4.32
CA MET A 58 -3.01 -10.15 5.72
C MET A 58 -4.27 -9.34 6.00
N ASN A 59 -4.94 -9.61 7.12
CA ASN A 59 -6.11 -8.87 7.57
C ASN A 59 -5.79 -8.12 8.86
N PHE A 60 -5.95 -6.80 8.83
CA PHE A 60 -5.65 -5.91 9.94
C PHE A 60 -6.91 -5.27 10.49
N THR A 61 -6.96 -5.12 11.81
CA THR A 61 -7.89 -4.21 12.48
C THR A 61 -7.20 -2.91 12.83
N THR A 62 -7.94 -1.81 12.89
CA THR A 62 -7.40 -0.50 13.27
C THR A 62 -8.14 0.14 14.44
N THR A 63 -7.40 0.86 15.28
CA THR A 63 -7.96 1.70 16.34
C THR A 63 -7.84 3.19 16.03
N THR A 64 -7.24 3.56 14.89
CA THR A 64 -7.05 4.96 14.51
C THR A 64 -8.36 5.55 13.99
N PRO A 65 -8.88 6.63 14.59
CA PRO A 65 -10.13 7.25 14.13
C PRO A 65 -10.07 7.67 12.66
N GLY A 66 -11.10 7.31 11.89
CA GLY A 66 -11.20 7.61 10.46
C GLY A 66 -10.49 6.60 9.54
N PHE A 67 -9.99 5.49 10.09
CA PHE A 67 -9.55 4.33 9.32
C PHE A 67 -10.50 3.16 9.52
N LEU A 68 -10.63 2.35 8.46
CA LEU A 68 -11.35 1.08 8.49
C LEU A 68 -10.35 -0.07 8.56
N ASP A 69 -10.83 -1.21 9.05
CA ASP A 69 -10.12 -2.48 8.94
C ASP A 69 -9.76 -2.75 7.47
N PHE A 70 -8.59 -3.33 7.24
CA PHE A 70 -8.04 -3.41 5.90
C PHE A 70 -7.29 -4.72 5.65
N THR A 71 -7.14 -5.01 4.36
CA THR A 71 -6.42 -6.18 3.87
C THR A 71 -5.19 -5.72 3.11
N ALA A 72 -4.11 -6.48 3.19
CA ALA A 72 -2.84 -6.07 2.60
C ALA A 72 -1.98 -7.26 2.13
N PHE A 73 -1.02 -6.96 1.26
CA PHE A 73 0.11 -7.84 0.94
C PHE A 73 1.41 -7.23 1.46
N CYS A 74 2.33 -8.08 1.92
CA CYS A 74 3.67 -7.62 2.30
C CYS A 74 4.45 -7.30 1.03
N VAL A 75 5.31 -6.29 1.09
CA VAL A 75 6.20 -5.94 -0.02
C VAL A 75 7.68 -6.10 0.31
N ASP A 76 8.03 -6.23 1.59
CA ASP A 76 9.39 -6.46 2.05
C ASP A 76 9.54 -7.90 2.58
N PRO A 77 10.22 -8.80 1.84
CA PRO A 77 10.40 -10.17 2.28
C PRO A 77 11.53 -10.34 3.33
N ALA A 78 12.36 -9.30 3.57
CA ALA A 78 13.52 -9.39 4.45
C ALA A 78 13.20 -9.14 5.93
N GLN A 79 12.08 -8.47 6.22
CA GLN A 79 11.60 -8.24 7.58
C GLN A 79 10.57 -9.29 7.95
N ASP A 80 10.26 -9.45 9.24
CA ASP A 80 9.21 -10.35 9.69
C ASP A 80 7.94 -9.59 10.10
N ILE A 81 6.82 -10.31 10.12
CA ILE A 81 5.58 -9.90 10.77
C ILE A 81 4.91 -11.16 11.30
N ALA A 82 4.39 -11.10 12.52
CA ALA A 82 3.76 -12.24 13.17
C ALA A 82 2.30 -11.95 13.48
N TYR A 83 1.49 -13.02 13.48
CA TYR A 83 0.11 -12.98 13.97
C TYR A 83 0.05 -12.33 15.37
N GLY A 84 -0.89 -11.40 15.55
CA GLY A 84 -1.08 -10.68 16.80
C GLY A 84 -0.15 -9.48 17.01
N ASP A 85 0.75 -9.18 16.06
CA ASP A 85 1.55 -7.95 16.12
C ASP A 85 0.64 -6.71 16.06
N SER A 86 0.92 -5.73 16.93
CA SER A 86 0.34 -4.38 16.89
C SER A 86 1.42 -3.40 16.42
N LEU A 87 1.16 -2.73 15.31
CA LEU A 87 2.12 -1.95 14.55
C LEU A 87 1.60 -0.53 14.35
N VAL A 88 2.52 0.43 14.34
CA VAL A 88 2.23 1.80 13.93
C VAL A 88 2.87 2.02 12.57
N TYR A 89 2.04 1.97 11.53
CA TYR A 89 2.48 2.23 10.15
C TYR A 89 2.53 3.73 9.86
N GLN A 90 3.46 4.13 9.01
CA GLN A 90 3.44 5.44 8.37
C GLN A 90 2.77 5.30 7.00
N VAL A 91 1.70 6.05 6.80
CA VAL A 91 0.99 6.13 5.52
C VAL A 91 1.83 6.95 4.55
N GLN A 92 2.23 6.31 3.44
CA GLN A 92 3.01 6.91 2.36
C GLN A 92 2.20 6.93 1.07
N ASP A 93 2.61 7.81 0.16
CA ASP A 93 2.17 7.75 -1.22
C ASP A 93 2.74 6.49 -1.88
N ILE A 94 1.91 5.75 -2.63
CA ILE A 94 2.34 4.51 -3.30
C ILE A 94 3.52 4.75 -4.25
N SER A 95 3.68 5.94 -4.82
CA SER A 95 4.82 6.29 -5.70
C SER A 95 6.18 6.25 -5.01
N THR A 96 6.22 6.14 -3.67
CA THR A 96 7.47 5.96 -2.91
C THR A 96 7.94 4.51 -2.85
N LEU A 97 7.07 3.54 -3.20
CA LEU A 97 7.43 2.14 -3.35
C LEU A 97 8.13 1.91 -4.70
N ALA A 98 9.21 1.12 -4.69
CA ALA A 98 9.85 0.69 -5.93
C ALA A 98 8.88 -0.17 -6.76
N TYR A 99 8.80 0.09 -8.07
CA TYR A 99 7.92 -0.65 -8.99
C TYR A 99 6.43 -0.55 -8.60
N ALA A 100 6.01 0.63 -8.14
CA ALA A 100 4.65 0.89 -7.67
C ALA A 100 3.55 0.58 -8.70
N ASP A 101 3.78 0.83 -10.00
CA ASP A 101 2.79 0.57 -11.05
C ASP A 101 2.59 -0.94 -11.23
N GLU A 102 3.70 -1.69 -11.29
CA GLU A 102 3.75 -3.14 -11.38
C GLU A 102 3.09 -3.80 -10.17
N VAL A 103 3.41 -3.37 -8.95
CA VAL A 103 2.76 -3.85 -7.72
C VAL A 103 1.26 -3.55 -7.76
N SER A 104 0.86 -2.36 -8.20
CA SER A 104 -0.56 -1.98 -8.34
C SER A 104 -1.29 -2.88 -9.33
N ARG A 105 -0.66 -3.24 -10.45
CA ARG A 105 -1.21 -4.16 -11.45
C ARG A 105 -1.30 -5.60 -10.96
N LEU A 106 -0.29 -6.09 -10.25
CA LEU A 106 -0.32 -7.42 -9.63
C LEU A 106 -1.49 -7.54 -8.65
N VAL A 107 -1.67 -6.56 -7.76
CA VAL A 107 -2.83 -6.52 -6.85
C VAL A 107 -4.13 -6.43 -7.63
N GLY A 108 -4.19 -5.63 -8.70
CA GLY A 108 -5.35 -5.56 -9.60
C GLY A 108 -5.71 -6.89 -10.25
N GLY A 109 -4.71 -7.64 -10.72
CA GLY A 109 -4.86 -9.00 -11.24
C GLY A 109 -5.44 -9.95 -10.19
N TYR A 110 -4.92 -9.90 -8.95
CA TYR A 110 -5.46 -10.67 -7.83
C TYR A 110 -6.92 -10.31 -7.53
N LEU A 111 -7.26 -9.02 -7.52
CA LEU A 111 -8.63 -8.56 -7.26
C LEU A 111 -9.61 -9.01 -8.35
N ALA A 112 -9.14 -9.20 -9.59
CA ALA A 112 -9.92 -9.75 -10.70
C ALA A 112 -9.96 -11.29 -10.74
N SER A 113 -9.13 -11.98 -9.95
CA SER A 113 -9.04 -13.44 -9.89
C SER A 113 -10.17 -14.07 -9.05
N ALA A 114 -10.12 -15.40 -8.90
CA ALA A 114 -11.00 -16.15 -8.00
C ALA A 114 -10.66 -15.93 -6.51
N ARG A 115 -9.51 -15.30 -6.19
CA ARG A 115 -9.03 -14.99 -4.84
C ARG A 115 -8.93 -16.24 -3.95
N THR A 116 -8.46 -17.34 -4.53
CA THR A 116 -8.14 -18.57 -3.81
C THR A 116 -6.88 -18.39 -2.96
N SER A 117 -6.57 -19.37 -2.10
CA SER A 117 -5.30 -19.39 -1.36
C SER A 117 -4.09 -19.41 -2.29
N VAL A 118 -4.16 -20.13 -3.41
CA VAL A 118 -3.11 -20.17 -4.43
C VAL A 118 -2.97 -18.80 -5.10
N ASP A 119 -4.07 -18.12 -5.44
CA ASP A 119 -4.02 -16.77 -6.01
C ASP A 119 -3.36 -15.77 -5.05
N ALA A 120 -3.73 -15.83 -3.77
CA ALA A 120 -3.19 -14.94 -2.73
C ALA A 120 -1.70 -15.19 -2.46
N ALA A 121 -1.27 -16.45 -2.38
CA ALA A 121 0.14 -16.78 -2.23
C ALA A 121 0.93 -16.39 -3.48
N ALA A 122 0.41 -16.67 -4.66
CA ALA A 122 1.08 -16.40 -5.93
C ALA A 122 1.32 -14.91 -6.17
N VAL A 123 0.32 -14.06 -5.94
CA VAL A 123 0.49 -12.60 -6.09
C VAL A 123 1.47 -12.05 -5.05
N HIS A 124 1.47 -12.57 -3.83
CA HIS A 124 2.42 -12.17 -2.79
C HIS A 124 3.87 -12.46 -3.23
N TRP A 125 4.14 -13.66 -3.75
CA TRP A 125 5.47 -13.99 -4.28
C TRP A 125 5.83 -13.19 -5.53
N ALA A 126 4.88 -12.92 -6.43
CA ALA A 126 5.11 -12.06 -7.58
C ALA A 126 5.46 -10.61 -7.18
N ILE A 127 4.83 -10.08 -6.12
CA ILE A 127 5.16 -8.76 -5.55
C ILE A 127 6.60 -8.76 -5.02
N TRP A 128 6.98 -9.77 -4.24
CA TRP A 128 8.35 -9.89 -3.74
C TRP A 128 9.38 -10.00 -4.86
N GLU A 129 9.06 -10.73 -5.92
CA GLU A 129 9.93 -10.84 -7.08
C GLU A 129 10.07 -9.50 -7.82
N VAL A 130 8.97 -8.75 -8.03
CA VAL A 130 9.02 -7.42 -8.65
C VAL A 130 9.86 -6.43 -7.83
N VAL A 131 9.70 -6.44 -6.49
CA VAL A 131 10.42 -5.54 -5.59
C VAL A 131 11.88 -5.95 -5.43
N GLY A 132 12.18 -7.26 -5.43
CA GLY A 132 13.52 -7.82 -5.22
C GLY A 132 14.37 -7.95 -6.49
N GLU A 133 13.77 -8.09 -7.67
CA GLU A 133 14.47 -8.23 -8.96
C GLU A 133 14.32 -6.95 -9.81
N THR A 134 15.44 -6.25 -9.93
CA THR A 134 15.51 -4.97 -10.67
C THR A 134 15.49 -5.13 -12.17
N ASN A 135 15.87 -6.31 -12.69
CA ASN A 135 15.89 -6.61 -14.10
C ASN A 135 14.67 -7.48 -14.47
N GLU A 136 13.71 -6.85 -15.14
CA GLU A 136 12.46 -7.47 -15.58
C GLU A 136 12.66 -8.78 -16.35
N ALA A 137 13.75 -8.91 -17.12
CA ALA A 137 14.03 -10.09 -17.91
C ALA A 137 14.41 -11.34 -17.08
N PHE A 138 14.74 -11.16 -15.79
CA PHE A 138 15.07 -12.24 -14.87
C PHE A 138 13.97 -12.57 -13.87
N ARG A 139 12.86 -11.82 -13.89
CA ARG A 139 11.73 -12.03 -12.96
C ARG A 139 11.11 -13.41 -13.18
N SER A 140 11.21 -14.28 -12.18
CA SER A 140 10.60 -15.60 -12.21
C SER A 140 10.53 -16.22 -10.82
N ALA A 141 9.36 -16.76 -10.47
CA ALA A 141 9.14 -17.52 -9.25
C ALA A 141 9.90 -18.86 -9.22
N PHE A 142 10.50 -19.32 -10.32
CA PHE A 142 11.33 -20.52 -10.36
C PHE A 142 12.83 -20.24 -10.31
N SER A 143 13.27 -19.09 -10.83
CA SER A 143 14.68 -18.88 -11.14
C SER A 143 15.21 -17.49 -10.81
N GLY A 144 14.35 -16.54 -10.48
CA GLY A 144 14.75 -15.19 -10.12
C GLY A 144 15.23 -15.05 -8.69
N ASN A 145 15.26 -13.80 -8.23
CA ASN A 145 15.90 -13.42 -6.97
C ASN A 145 15.07 -13.88 -5.75
N VAL A 146 13.74 -13.89 -5.90
CA VAL A 146 12.75 -14.48 -5.01
C VAL A 146 12.06 -15.65 -5.70
N ARG A 147 12.34 -16.87 -5.24
CA ARG A 147 11.87 -18.09 -5.91
C ARG A 147 11.38 -19.16 -4.97
N ILE A 148 10.40 -19.91 -5.44
CA ILE A 148 9.79 -21.04 -4.74
C ILE A 148 10.58 -22.30 -5.07
N THR A 149 11.10 -22.98 -4.05
CA THR A 149 12.04 -24.10 -4.23
C THR A 149 11.40 -25.46 -4.00
N SER A 150 10.22 -25.52 -3.38
CA SER A 150 9.54 -26.78 -3.07
C SER A 150 8.59 -27.22 -4.18
N ALA A 151 8.72 -28.47 -4.60
CA ALA A 151 7.80 -29.10 -5.56
C ALA A 151 6.35 -29.16 -5.04
N ALA A 152 6.14 -29.14 -3.72
CA ALA A 152 4.82 -29.11 -3.11
C ALA A 152 4.08 -27.77 -3.36
N ASN A 153 4.81 -26.71 -3.75
CA ASN A 153 4.28 -25.38 -4.03
C ASN A 153 4.36 -25.02 -5.53
N ASN A 154 4.43 -26.02 -6.41
CA ASN A 154 4.60 -25.80 -7.86
C ASN A 154 3.39 -25.09 -8.49
N ASP A 155 2.18 -25.30 -7.96
CA ASP A 155 0.97 -24.58 -8.35
C ASP A 155 1.07 -23.08 -8.04
N VAL A 156 1.57 -22.72 -6.85
CA VAL A 156 1.84 -21.33 -6.48
C VAL A 156 2.91 -20.72 -7.38
N ALA A 157 4.00 -21.45 -7.65
CA ALA A 157 5.08 -20.97 -8.53
C ALA A 157 4.61 -20.73 -9.97
N LEU A 158 3.85 -21.67 -10.55
CA LEU A 158 3.26 -21.49 -11.89
C LEU A 158 2.31 -20.29 -11.91
N LYS A 159 1.49 -20.11 -10.87
CA LYS A 159 0.55 -18.99 -10.80
C LYS A 159 1.26 -17.65 -10.58
N ALA A 160 2.35 -17.62 -9.82
CA ALA A 160 3.16 -16.42 -9.63
C ALA A 160 3.83 -16.00 -10.94
N ASP A 161 4.39 -16.95 -11.69
CA ASP A 161 4.92 -16.69 -13.04
C ASP A 161 3.83 -16.22 -14.02
N GLU A 162 2.60 -16.76 -13.92
CA GLU A 162 1.46 -16.26 -14.69
C GLU A 162 1.17 -14.79 -14.36
N TYR A 163 1.17 -14.41 -13.09
CA TYR A 163 1.00 -13.01 -12.67
C TYR A 163 2.12 -12.11 -13.22
N LEU A 164 3.38 -12.54 -13.13
CA LEU A 164 4.53 -11.80 -13.64
C LEU A 164 4.46 -11.59 -15.16
N GLN A 165 4.10 -12.64 -15.92
CA GLN A 165 4.02 -12.59 -17.38
C GLN A 165 2.85 -11.73 -17.90
N ASN A 166 1.79 -11.59 -17.11
CA ASN A 166 0.58 -10.87 -17.49
C ASN A 166 0.46 -9.49 -16.83
N ILE A 167 1.52 -9.00 -16.18
CA ILE A 167 1.48 -7.77 -15.36
C ILE A 167 0.90 -6.57 -16.11
N ASP A 168 1.32 -6.34 -17.35
CA ASP A 168 0.87 -5.22 -18.18
C ASP A 168 -0.59 -5.32 -18.63
N SER A 169 -1.17 -6.52 -18.57
CA SER A 169 -2.56 -6.77 -18.95
C SER A 169 -3.56 -6.48 -17.83
N TYR A 170 -3.10 -6.41 -16.57
CA TYR A 170 -3.96 -6.14 -15.42
C TYR A 170 -4.25 -4.65 -15.27
N ALA A 171 -5.48 -4.32 -14.87
CA ALA A 171 -5.83 -2.97 -14.47
C ALA A 171 -5.19 -2.66 -13.10
N PRO A 172 -4.50 -1.52 -12.92
CA PRO A 172 -3.88 -1.19 -11.64
C PRO A 172 -4.92 -0.96 -10.56
N ALA A 173 -4.69 -1.52 -9.37
CA ALA A 173 -5.45 -1.22 -8.17
C ALA A 173 -5.01 0.12 -7.56
N SER A 174 -5.94 0.84 -6.91
CA SER A 174 -5.59 2.01 -6.11
C SER A 174 -5.01 1.53 -4.78
N LEU A 175 -3.72 1.74 -4.56
CA LEU A 175 -3.03 1.26 -3.36
C LEU A 175 -2.60 2.40 -2.44
N VAL A 176 -2.52 2.08 -1.16
CA VAL A 176 -1.82 2.86 -0.13
C VAL A 176 -0.62 2.03 0.33
N TYR A 177 0.53 2.69 0.46
CA TYR A 177 1.75 2.08 0.97
C TYR A 177 1.91 2.40 2.45
N LEU A 178 2.07 1.36 3.27
CA LEU A 178 2.19 1.46 4.71
C LEU A 178 3.57 0.96 5.11
N THR A 179 4.37 1.86 5.69
CA THR A 179 5.76 1.57 6.04
C THR A 179 5.96 1.41 7.53
N ASN A 180 6.83 0.49 7.94
CA ASN A 180 7.23 0.30 9.33
C ASN A 180 8.76 0.10 9.41
N PRO A 181 9.47 0.84 10.28
CA PRO A 181 10.93 0.75 10.33
C PRO A 181 11.49 -0.55 10.92
N ALA A 182 10.65 -1.39 11.54
CA ALA A 182 11.08 -2.59 12.26
C ALA A 182 10.35 -3.87 11.84
N LYS A 183 9.36 -3.76 10.94
CA LYS A 183 8.44 -4.82 10.53
C LYS A 183 8.10 -4.67 9.06
N GLN A 184 7.64 -5.74 8.43
CA GLN A 184 7.34 -5.74 7.00
C GLN A 184 6.45 -4.56 6.58
N ASP A 185 6.87 -3.88 5.52
CA ASP A 185 6.02 -2.91 4.84
C ASP A 185 4.91 -3.63 4.07
N VAL A 186 3.76 -2.96 3.93
CA VAL A 186 2.58 -3.55 3.31
C VAL A 186 1.91 -2.59 2.32
N VAL A 187 1.25 -3.16 1.31
CA VAL A 187 0.35 -2.41 0.41
C VAL A 187 -1.07 -2.87 0.58
N THR A 188 -2.01 -1.93 0.59
CA THR A 188 -3.42 -2.17 0.82
C THR A 188 -4.28 -1.43 -0.19
N TRP A 189 -5.39 -2.05 -0.61
CA TRP A 189 -6.33 -1.53 -1.59
C TRP A 189 -7.65 -1.04 -0.96
N ASN A 190 -7.79 -1.16 0.37
CA ASN A 190 -9.01 -0.83 1.10
C ASN A 190 -8.82 0.25 2.17
N VAL A 191 -7.58 0.68 2.43
CA VAL A 191 -7.36 1.84 3.28
C VAL A 191 -7.68 3.09 2.48
N VAL A 192 -8.83 3.67 2.77
CA VAL A 192 -9.16 5.03 2.37
C VAL A 192 -8.91 5.88 3.61
N PRO A 193 -7.86 6.73 3.67
CA PRO A 193 -7.81 7.77 4.68
C PRO A 193 -9.13 8.53 4.55
N GLU A 194 -9.94 8.57 5.61
CA GLU A 194 -11.19 9.33 5.55
C GLU A 194 -10.86 10.70 4.97
N PRO A 195 -11.47 11.07 3.83
CA PRO A 195 -10.98 12.21 3.11
C PRO A 195 -11.00 13.40 4.06
N SER A 196 -10.11 14.35 3.80
CA SER A 196 -10.12 15.67 4.41
C SER A 196 -11.48 16.39 4.32
N SER A 197 -12.54 15.77 3.80
CA SER A 197 -13.95 16.04 4.09
C SER A 197 -14.23 16.37 5.55
N LEU A 198 -13.62 15.73 6.56
CA LEU A 198 -13.80 16.19 7.96
C LEU A 198 -13.17 17.56 8.20
N ALA A 199 -11.98 17.81 7.65
CA ALA A 199 -11.34 19.11 7.71
C ALA A 199 -12.10 20.17 6.90
N LEU A 200 -12.65 19.81 5.74
CA LEU A 200 -13.51 20.66 4.91
C LEU A 200 -14.86 20.91 5.58
N ALA A 201 -15.42 19.94 6.29
CA ALA A 201 -16.63 20.09 7.11
C ALA A 201 -16.37 21.05 8.28
N ALA A 202 -15.23 20.90 8.96
CA ALA A 202 -14.81 21.83 10.01
C ALA A 202 -14.58 23.26 9.46
N LEU A 203 -13.90 23.39 8.31
CA LEU A 203 -13.67 24.69 7.66
C LEU A 203 -14.96 25.33 7.15
N SER A 204 -15.88 24.54 6.58
CA SER A 204 -17.19 25.04 6.15
C SER A 204 -18.08 25.42 7.34
N ALA A 205 -18.02 24.69 8.45
CA ALA A 205 -18.67 25.08 9.70
C ALA A 205 -18.12 26.42 10.25
N LEU A 206 -16.80 26.61 10.24
CA LEU A 206 -16.16 27.88 10.62
C LEU A 206 -16.58 29.03 9.69
N GLY A 207 -16.68 28.78 8.37
CA GLY A 207 -17.15 29.76 7.40
C GLY A 207 -18.60 30.20 7.65
N LEU A 208 -19.48 29.26 8.00
CA LEU A 208 -20.88 29.56 8.34
C LEU A 208 -21.01 30.35 9.64
N LEU A 209 -20.19 30.05 10.66
CA LEU A 209 -20.19 30.79 11.93
C LEU A 209 -19.72 32.24 11.76
N ARG A 210 -18.76 32.50 10.87
CA ARG A 210 -18.29 33.87 10.58
C ARG A 210 -19.34 34.73 9.87
N ARG A 211 -20.22 34.12 9.07
CA ARG A 211 -21.27 34.82 8.31
C ARG A 211 -22.45 35.27 9.18
N ARG A 212 -22.56 34.76 10.41
CA ARG A 212 -23.62 35.09 11.39
C ARG A 212 -23.27 36.23 12.35
N ARG A 213 -22.06 36.77 12.29
CA ARG A 213 -21.64 37.97 13.03
C ARG A 213 -21.48 39.14 12.07
#